data_AF-A0A973XB73-F1
#
_entry.id   AF-A0A973XB73-F1
#
_cell.length_a   1.000
_cell.length_b   1.000
_cell.length_c   1.000
_cell.angle_alpha   90.00
_cell.angle_beta   90.00
_cell.angle_gamma   90.00
#
_symmetry.space_group_name_H-M   'P 1'
#
loop_
_entity.id
_entity.type
_entity.pdbx_description
1 polymer ?
#
loop_
_entity_poly.entity_id
_entity_poly.type
_entity_poly.pdbx_seq_one_letter_code
_entity_poly.pdbx_strand_id
1 'polypeptide(L)'
;MWTPIQRIVRHRFAKGWRAYLSEAAMQRLTAQVAECEKAHSGEIRICIESSLPQSYLLRRDSMRRLTRQRALAKFSKLRVWDTEHNNGVLIYLLLPERCIELVADRGIDARVSPDTWAAIVAGLRSALQS
;
A
#
# COMPACT_ATOMS: atom_id res chain seq x y z
N MET A 1 16.51 -13.79 -6.81
CA MET A 1 16.51 -12.31 -6.94
C MET A 1 16.36 -11.97 -8.40
N TRP A 2 15.45 -11.07 -8.78
CA TRP A 2 15.26 -10.67 -10.19
C TRP A 2 16.43 -9.81 -10.63
N THR A 3 16.87 -9.97 -11.89
CA THR A 3 17.89 -9.08 -12.45
C THR A 3 17.31 -7.67 -12.65
N PRO A 4 18.14 -6.60 -12.62
CA PRO A 4 17.66 -5.22 -12.85
C PRO A 4 16.87 -5.07 -14.16
N ILE A 5 17.27 -5.82 -15.20
CA ILE A 5 16.61 -5.84 -16.51
C ILE A 5 15.19 -6.41 -16.41
N GLN A 6 15.02 -7.57 -15.75
CA GLN A 6 13.70 -8.18 -15.54
C GLN A 6 12.75 -7.27 -14.74
N ARG A 7 13.29 -6.54 -13.75
CA ARG A 7 12.52 -5.55 -12.98
C ARG A 7 12.04 -4.40 -13.87
N ILE A 8 12.94 -3.81 -14.67
CA ILE A 8 12.58 -2.70 -15.56
C ILE A 8 11.52 -3.15 -16.58
N VAL A 9 11.69 -4.31 -17.19
CA VAL A 9 10.71 -4.87 -18.15
C VAL A 9 9.36 -5.05 -17.48
N ARG A 10 9.29 -5.67 -16.30
CA ARG A 10 8.01 -5.92 -15.62
C ARG A 10 7.26 -4.62 -15.27
N HIS A 11 7.97 -3.59 -14.81
CA HIS A 11 7.36 -2.32 -14.46
C HIS A 11 7.00 -1.48 -15.69
N ARG A 12 7.71 -1.65 -16.82
CA ARG A 12 7.38 -0.98 -18.09
C ARG A 12 6.14 -1.57 -18.76
N PHE A 13 5.95 -2.89 -18.66
CA PHE A 13 4.79 -3.59 -19.21
C PHE A 13 3.67 -3.81 -18.18
N ALA A 14 3.77 -3.17 -17.01
CA ALA A 14 2.71 -3.26 -16.02
C ALA A 14 1.43 -2.64 -16.57
N LYS A 15 0.34 -3.40 -16.50
CA LYS A 15 -0.98 -2.95 -16.95
C LYS A 15 -1.52 -1.85 -16.02
N GLY A 16 -2.55 -1.13 -16.45
CA GLY A 16 -3.27 -0.19 -15.57
C GLY A 16 -3.79 -0.88 -14.32
N TRP A 17 -4.01 -0.14 -13.23
CA TRP A 17 -4.43 -0.74 -11.94
C TRP A 17 -5.72 -1.57 -12.04
N ARG A 18 -6.64 -1.22 -12.96
CA ARG A 18 -7.87 -1.97 -13.24
C ARG A 18 -7.63 -3.39 -13.76
N ALA A 19 -6.44 -3.69 -14.29
CA ALA A 19 -6.08 -5.05 -14.68
C ALA A 19 -5.69 -5.94 -13.48
N TYR A 20 -5.48 -5.33 -12.31
CA TYR A 20 -5.10 -6.02 -11.07
C TYR A 20 -6.14 -5.85 -9.96
N LEU A 21 -7.00 -4.83 -10.06
CA LEU A 21 -8.13 -4.60 -9.16
C LEU A 21 -9.42 -4.59 -9.96
N SER A 22 -10.24 -5.63 -9.78
CA SER A 22 -11.62 -5.63 -10.28
C SER A 22 -12.47 -4.59 -9.52
N GLU A 23 -13.60 -4.18 -10.10
CA GLU A 23 -14.54 -3.28 -9.42
C GLU A 23 -15.09 -3.90 -8.13
N ALA A 24 -15.33 -5.22 -8.14
CA ALA A 24 -15.71 -5.98 -6.96
C ALA A 24 -14.62 -5.97 -5.87
N ALA A 25 -13.34 -6.09 -6.26
CA ALA A 25 -12.23 -5.95 -5.33
C ALA A 25 -12.16 -4.53 -4.73
N MET A 26 -12.37 -3.49 -5.54
CA MET A 26 -12.42 -2.11 -5.06
C MET A 26 -13.58 -1.87 -4.08
N GLN A 27 -14.77 -2.39 -4.36
CA GLN A 27 -15.92 -2.26 -3.47
C GLN A 27 -15.68 -2.95 -2.12
N ARG A 28 -15.15 -4.18 -2.14
CA ARG A 28 -14.80 -4.90 -0.90
C ARG A 28 -13.73 -4.16 -0.11
N LEU A 29 -12.75 -3.61 -0.80
CA LEU A 29 -11.68 -2.81 -0.22
C LEU A 29 -12.24 -1.58 0.49
N THR A 30 -13.09 -0.80 -0.19
CA THR A 30 -13.75 0.37 0.39
C THR A 30 -14.63 -0.01 1.59
N ALA A 31 -15.39 -1.10 1.49
CA ALA A 31 -16.24 -1.57 2.59
C ALA A 31 -15.40 -1.99 3.81
N GLN A 32 -14.31 -2.75 3.61
CA GLN A 32 -13.42 -3.15 4.70
C GLN A 32 -12.76 -1.94 5.37
N VAL A 33 -12.31 -0.95 4.58
CA VAL A 33 -11.78 0.30 5.14
C VAL A 33 -12.83 1.02 5.97
N ALA A 34 -14.06 1.18 5.45
CA ALA A 34 -15.14 1.84 6.16
C ALA A 34 -15.50 1.13 7.48
N GLU A 35 -15.49 -0.21 7.53
CA GLU A 35 -15.70 -0.94 8.78
C GLU A 35 -14.54 -0.75 9.76
N CYS A 36 -13.30 -0.67 9.28
CA CYS A 36 -12.15 -0.40 10.14
C CYS A 36 -12.20 1.02 10.73
N GLU A 37 -12.57 2.01 9.92
CA GLU A 37 -12.75 3.41 10.35
C GLU A 37 -13.91 3.59 11.36
N LYS A 38 -14.87 2.65 11.43
CA LYS A 38 -15.86 2.64 12.53
C LYS A 38 -15.26 2.17 13.85
N ALA A 39 -14.29 1.26 13.80
CA ALA A 39 -13.67 0.67 14.97
C ALA A 39 -12.55 1.55 15.56
N HIS A 40 -11.99 2.47 14.77
CA HIS A 40 -10.92 3.37 15.20
C HIS A 40 -11.07 4.77 14.60
N SER A 41 -10.59 5.80 15.29
CA SER A 41 -10.71 7.19 14.79
C SER A 41 -9.80 7.51 13.59
N GLY A 42 -8.94 6.59 13.16
CA GLY A 42 -7.96 6.80 12.09
C GLY A 42 -8.53 6.93 10.69
N GLU A 43 -7.91 7.79 9.88
CA GLU A 43 -8.18 7.91 8.45
C GLU A 43 -7.29 6.95 7.65
N ILE A 44 -7.90 6.10 6.83
CA ILE A 44 -7.16 5.18 5.96
C ILE A 44 -7.13 5.73 4.54
N ARG A 45 -5.91 5.88 3.99
CA ARG A 45 -5.69 6.22 2.58
C ARG A 45 -5.03 5.05 1.85
N ILE A 46 -5.54 4.74 0.66
CA ILE A 46 -4.99 3.69 -0.19
C ILE A 46 -4.26 4.32 -1.37
N CYS A 47 -2.98 3.99 -1.54
CA CYS A 47 -2.19 4.41 -2.69
C CYS A 47 -1.82 3.19 -3.53
N ILE A 48 -2.30 3.17 -4.77
CA ILE A 48 -2.05 2.09 -5.72
C ILE A 48 -1.09 2.59 -6.79
N GLU A 49 0.05 1.91 -6.96
CA GLU A 49 0.98 2.16 -8.06
C GLU A 49 1.10 0.92 -8.94
N SER A 50 0.93 1.13 -10.25
CA SER A 50 1.18 0.12 -11.28
C SER A 50 2.66 0.00 -11.63
N SER A 51 3.53 0.90 -11.16
CA SER A 51 4.98 0.79 -11.34
C SER A 51 5.73 1.69 -10.36
N LEU A 52 7.00 1.35 -10.10
CA LEU A 52 7.93 2.25 -9.43
C LEU A 52 8.55 3.23 -10.42
N PRO A 53 8.91 4.45 -9.98
CA PRO A 53 9.72 5.36 -10.78
C PRO A 53 11.05 4.72 -11.20
N GLN A 54 11.56 5.05 -12.38
CA GLN A 54 12.84 4.53 -12.89
C GLN A 54 14.00 4.72 -11.89
N SER A 55 14.02 5.83 -11.16
CA SER A 55 15.02 6.11 -10.12
C SER A 55 15.02 5.12 -8.96
N TYR A 56 13.91 4.42 -8.69
CA TYR A 56 13.83 3.33 -7.72
C TYR A 56 14.25 1.99 -8.34
N LEU A 57 13.90 1.75 -9.60
CA LEU A 57 14.21 0.51 -10.30
C LEU A 57 15.72 0.30 -10.51
N LEU A 58 16.47 1.40 -10.67
CA LEU A 58 17.92 1.39 -10.85
C LEU A 58 18.72 1.19 -9.55
N ARG A 59 18.08 1.26 -8.37
CA ARG A 59 18.75 1.10 -7.08
C ARG A 59 19.13 -0.37 -6.82
N ARG A 60 20.30 -0.57 -6.22
CA ARG A 60 20.83 -1.88 -5.77
C ARG A 60 20.27 -2.29 -4.41
N ASP A 61 18.95 -2.33 -4.33
CA ASP A 61 18.19 -2.65 -3.12
C ASP A 61 17.23 -3.81 -3.39
N SER A 62 16.81 -4.50 -2.33
CA SER A 62 15.74 -5.48 -2.44
C SER A 62 14.42 -4.79 -2.80
N MET A 63 13.57 -5.50 -3.55
CA MET A 63 12.26 -4.95 -3.92
C MET A 63 11.43 -4.56 -2.72
N ARG A 64 11.43 -5.38 -1.66
CA ARG A 64 10.78 -5.06 -0.39
C ARG A 64 11.26 -3.74 0.20
N ARG A 65 12.57 -3.51 0.26
CA ARG A 65 13.15 -2.26 0.79
C ARG A 65 12.73 -1.05 -0.04
N LEU A 66 12.72 -1.19 -1.37
CA LEU A 66 12.31 -0.11 -2.27
C LEU A 66 10.81 0.19 -2.19
N THR A 67 9.97 -0.83 -2.09
CA THR A 67 8.53 -0.67 -1.87
C THR A 67 8.29 0.07 -0.55
N ARG A 68 8.96 -0.33 0.54
CA ARG A 68 8.83 0.34 1.84
C ARG A 68 9.28 1.80 1.79
N GLN A 69 10.42 2.10 1.19
CA GLN A 69 10.87 3.49 0.98
C GLN A 69 9.87 4.29 0.16
N ARG A 70 9.27 3.68 -0.87
CA ARG A 70 8.27 4.33 -1.71
C ARG A 70 6.97 4.60 -0.93
N ALA A 71 6.52 3.67 -0.11
CA ALA A 71 5.37 3.83 0.75
C ALA A 71 5.56 4.98 1.74
N LEU A 72 6.72 5.06 2.41
CA LEU A 72 7.08 6.18 3.30
C LEU A 72 7.08 7.53 2.54
N ALA A 73 7.70 7.57 1.36
CA ALA A 73 7.72 8.79 0.54
C ALA A 73 6.31 9.23 0.12
N LYS A 74 5.40 8.27 -0.15
CA LYS A 74 3.99 8.55 -0.45
C LYS A 74 3.23 9.03 0.77
N PHE A 75 3.48 8.45 1.93
CA PHE A 75 2.86 8.85 3.20
C PHE A 75 3.14 10.33 3.50
N SER A 76 4.41 10.75 3.36
CA SER A 76 4.79 12.16 3.49
C SER A 76 4.21 13.03 2.39
N LYS A 77 4.31 12.62 1.12
CA LYS A 77 3.86 13.42 -0.03
C LYS A 77 2.35 13.65 -0.06
N LEU A 78 1.57 12.65 0.30
CA LEU A 78 0.11 12.70 0.36
C LEU A 78 -0.40 13.29 1.68
N ARG A 79 0.51 13.76 2.55
CA ARG A 79 0.21 14.33 3.87
C ARG A 79 -0.78 13.46 4.65
N VAL A 80 -0.51 12.15 4.68
CA VAL A 80 -1.39 11.21 5.39
C VAL A 80 -1.33 11.44 6.90
N TRP A 81 -0.19 11.89 7.41
CA TRP A 81 0.00 12.33 8.80
C TRP A 81 -0.75 13.62 9.16
N ASP A 82 -1.14 14.42 8.17
CA ASP A 82 -1.79 15.73 8.37
C ASP A 82 -3.27 15.52 8.64
N THR A 83 -3.55 14.92 9.80
CA THR A 83 -4.87 14.64 10.36
C THR A 83 -4.92 15.28 11.73
N GLU A 84 -6.09 15.80 12.13
CA GLU A 84 -6.26 16.52 13.40
C GLU A 84 -5.78 15.70 14.62
N HIS A 85 -5.80 14.37 14.52
CA HIS A 85 -5.46 13.46 15.59
C HIS A 85 -4.17 12.64 15.37
N ASN A 86 -3.38 12.96 14.34
CA ASN A 86 -2.16 12.20 13.98
C ASN A 86 -2.43 10.69 13.87
N ASN A 87 -3.53 10.34 13.20
CA ASN A 87 -4.05 8.98 13.15
C ASN A 87 -4.23 8.47 11.71
N GLY A 88 -3.58 9.12 10.75
CA GLY A 88 -3.59 8.71 9.37
C GLY A 88 -2.79 7.43 9.12
N VAL A 89 -3.32 6.59 8.23
CA VAL A 89 -2.74 5.32 7.80
C VAL A 89 -2.68 5.28 6.28
N LEU A 90 -1.52 4.94 5.73
CA LEU A 90 -1.37 4.65 4.31
C LEU A 90 -1.22 3.15 4.08
N ILE A 91 -2.07 2.64 3.20
CA ILE A 91 -1.96 1.32 2.61
C ILE A 91 -1.41 1.48 1.20
N TYR A 92 -0.16 1.09 1.00
CA TYR A 92 0.53 1.20 -0.28
C TYR A 92 0.55 -0.14 -1.02
N LEU A 93 0.02 -0.16 -2.24
CA LEU A 93 -0.10 -1.32 -3.11
C LEU A 93 0.79 -1.14 -4.34
N LEU A 94 1.82 -1.99 -4.48
CA LEU A 94 2.66 -2.07 -5.67
C LEU A 94 2.30 -3.32 -6.48
N LEU A 95 1.47 -3.11 -7.49
CA LEU A 95 0.80 -4.19 -8.22
C LEU A 95 1.75 -5.15 -8.95
N PRO A 96 2.80 -4.69 -9.67
CA PRO A 96 3.71 -5.60 -10.36
C PRO A 96 4.42 -6.54 -9.40
N GLU A 97 4.75 -6.04 -8.20
CA GLU A 97 5.45 -6.78 -7.16
C GLU A 97 4.51 -7.59 -6.26
N ARG A 98 3.18 -7.44 -6.40
CA ARG A 98 2.17 -7.94 -5.45
C ARG A 98 2.54 -7.61 -4.00
N CYS A 99 3.07 -6.42 -3.79
CA CYS A 99 3.60 -5.99 -2.52
C CYS A 99 2.65 -5.00 -1.86
N ILE A 100 2.41 -5.21 -0.56
CA ILE A 100 1.56 -4.36 0.28
C ILE A 100 2.44 -3.85 1.42
N GLU A 101 2.48 -2.54 1.61
CA GLU A 101 3.15 -1.89 2.73
C GLU A 101 2.14 -1.04 3.49
N LEU A 102 2.09 -1.22 4.82
CA LEU A 102 1.29 -0.40 5.72
C LEU A 102 2.21 0.59 6.44
N VAL A 103 1.81 1.86 6.42
CA VAL A 103 2.52 2.95 7.09
C VAL A 103 1.49 3.72 7.91
N ALA A 104 1.59 3.63 9.23
CA ALA A 104 0.73 4.35 10.16
C ALA A 104 1.49 5.51 10.81
N ASP A 105 0.77 6.57 11.17
CA ASP A 105 1.28 7.58 12.09
C ASP A 105 1.44 7.00 13.50
N ARG A 106 2.37 7.56 14.28
CA ARG A 106 2.67 7.18 15.67
C ARG A 106 1.45 7.23 16.58
N GLY A 107 0.52 8.16 16.34
CA GLY A 107 -0.67 8.32 17.18
C GLY A 107 -1.61 7.12 17.11
N ILE A 108 -1.84 6.57 15.91
CA ILE A 108 -2.66 5.38 15.72
C ILE A 108 -1.89 4.08 15.88
N ASP A 109 -0.60 4.05 15.50
CA ASP A 109 0.27 2.88 15.69
C ASP A 109 0.39 2.49 17.17
N ALA A 110 0.35 3.47 18.07
CA ALA A 110 0.34 3.23 19.52
C ALA A 110 -1.02 2.75 20.08
N ARG A 111 -2.12 2.90 19.32
CA ARG A 111 -3.50 2.62 19.78
C ARG A 111 -4.10 1.36 19.17
N VAL A 112 -3.55 0.90 18.04
CA VAL A 112 -4.07 -0.24 17.29
C VAL A 112 -3.14 -1.43 17.47
N SER A 113 -3.72 -2.61 17.76
CA SER A 113 -2.91 -3.81 17.93
C SER A 113 -2.31 -4.28 16.60
N PRO A 114 -1.14 -4.95 16.64
CA PRO A 114 -0.57 -5.59 15.46
C PRO A 114 -1.53 -6.56 14.76
N ASP A 115 -2.41 -7.22 15.51
CA ASP A 115 -3.39 -8.16 14.97
C ASP A 115 -4.46 -7.48 14.11
N THR A 116 -4.90 -6.27 14.50
CA THR A 116 -5.82 -5.47 13.68
C THR A 116 -5.16 -5.10 12.35
N TRP A 117 -3.89 -4.69 12.37
CA TRP A 117 -3.14 -4.42 11.13
C TRP A 117 -2.98 -5.68 10.26
N ALA A 118 -2.69 -6.82 10.89
CA ALA A 118 -2.58 -8.09 10.18
C ALA A 118 -3.91 -8.50 9.52
N ALA A 119 -5.04 -8.30 10.20
CA ALA A 119 -6.37 -8.59 9.66
C ALA A 119 -6.70 -7.70 8.45
N ILE A 120 -6.39 -6.40 8.53
CA ILE A 120 -6.52 -5.46 7.41
C ILE A 120 -5.68 -5.96 6.23
N VAL A 121 -4.38 -6.21 6.45
CA VAL A 121 -3.47 -6.69 5.39
C VAL A 121 -3.93 -8.02 4.79
N ALA A 122 -4.48 -8.93 5.60
CA ALA A 122 -5.03 -10.20 5.12
C ALA A 122 -6.25 -10.00 4.22
N GLY A 123 -7.19 -9.13 4.62
CA GLY A 123 -8.35 -8.74 3.80
C GLY A 123 -7.94 -8.16 2.45
N LEU A 124 -6.98 -7.22 2.47
CA LEU A 124 -6.39 -6.64 1.25
C LEU A 124 -5.78 -7.69 0.34
N ARG A 125 -4.99 -8.61 0.90
CA ARG A 125 -4.35 -9.68 0.13
C ARG A 125 -5.38 -10.60 -0.53
N SER A 126 -6.46 -10.92 0.17
CA SER A 126 -7.55 -11.73 -0.37
C SER A 126 -8.24 -11.02 -1.54
N ALA A 127 -8.53 -9.72 -1.40
CA ALA A 127 -9.17 -8.92 -2.45
C ALA A 127 -8.33 -8.81 -3.73
N LEU A 128 -7.00 -8.93 -3.64
CA LEU A 128 -6.07 -8.93 -4.78
C LEU A 128 -5.92 -10.29 -5.49
N GLN A 129 -6.44 -11.36 -4.90
CA GLN A 129 -6.30 -12.73 -5.41
C GLN A 129 -7.52 -13.23 -6.22
N SER A 130 -8.60 -12.44 -6.29
CA SER A 130 -9.83 -12.74 -7.04
C SER A 130 -9.94 -11.95 -8.34
#